data_AF-A0A8S3RXW0-F1
#
_entry.id   AF-A0A8S3RXW0-F1
#
_cell.length_a   1.000
_cell.length_b   1.000
_cell.length_c   1.000
_cell.angle_alpha   90.00
_cell.angle_beta   90.00
_cell.angle_gamma   90.00
#
_symmetry.space_group_name_H-M   'P 1'
#
loop_
_entity.id
_entity.type
_entity.pdbx_description
1 polymer ?
#
loop_
_entity_poly.entity_id
_entity_poly.type
_entity_poly.pdbx_seq_one_letter_code
_entity_poly.pdbx_strand_id
1 'polypeptide(L)'
;MMAKSPGMSFNCEETELDLSYSSRYKDLKLPDAYERLILDVFSGIQINSLDLMNYMKPGEYLRHYLTRLKQRSQNLLLMSMEVVDQKNQMNSWQIGISSTQGLTDGQSLRRLKQAYKSRGPKESDKLCHDRDFIYTGTYKWNKPEPAGKL
;
A
#
# COMPACT_ATOMS: atom_id res chain seq x y z
N MET A 1 -15.00 7.98 12.51
CA MET A 1 -14.95 8.91 13.66
C MET A 1 -16.34 8.99 14.29
N MET A 2 -16.42 9.25 15.59
CA MET A 2 -17.71 9.40 16.27
C MET A 2 -18.12 10.87 16.30
N ALA A 3 -19.34 11.17 15.87
CA ALA A 3 -19.93 12.51 15.96
C ALA A 3 -21.32 12.45 16.57
N LYS A 4 -21.78 13.58 17.11
CA LYS A 4 -23.17 13.72 17.55
C LYS A 4 -24.09 13.55 16.35
N SER A 5 -25.15 12.76 16.51
CA SER A 5 -26.22 12.63 15.53
C SER A 5 -26.74 14.02 15.11
N PRO A 6 -26.85 14.32 13.81
CA PRO A 6 -27.42 15.57 13.34
C PRO A 6 -28.84 15.80 13.90
N GLY A 7 -29.15 17.02 14.34
CA GLY A 7 -30.46 17.35 14.94
C GLY A 7 -30.46 17.44 16.47
N MET A 8 -31.61 17.23 17.09
CA MET A 8 -31.84 17.47 18.54
C MET A 8 -31.48 16.27 19.43
N SER A 9 -31.14 15.11 18.85
CA SER A 9 -30.71 13.93 19.59
C SER A 9 -29.27 14.06 20.11
N PHE A 10 -29.00 13.38 21.22
CA PHE A 10 -27.67 13.28 21.84
C PHE A 10 -26.96 11.96 21.52
N ASN A 11 -27.53 11.17 20.61
CA ASN A 11 -26.95 9.89 20.22
C ASN A 11 -25.64 10.12 19.47
N CYS A 12 -24.72 9.18 19.62
CA CYS A 12 -23.46 9.20 18.91
C CYS A 12 -23.57 8.33 17.65
N GLU A 13 -23.20 8.88 16.51
CA GLU A 13 -23.23 8.22 15.20
C GLU A 13 -21.83 8.17 14.58
N GLU A 14 -21.58 7.12 13.79
CA GLU A 14 -20.34 6.96 13.05
C GLU A 14 -20.35 7.85 11.81
N THR A 15 -19.30 8.66 11.65
CA THR A 15 -19.10 9.60 10.54
C THR A 15 -17.67 9.51 10.01
N GLU A 16 -17.43 10.07 8.83
CA GLU A 16 -16.12 10.12 8.19
C GLU A 16 -15.72 11.56 7.83
N LEU A 17 -14.41 11.81 7.76
CA LEU A 17 -13.86 12.99 7.12
C LEU A 17 -13.41 12.55 5.73
N ASP A 18 -14.22 12.86 4.72
CA ASP A 18 -13.96 12.43 3.35
C ASP A 18 -12.98 13.38 2.62
N LEU A 19 -12.03 12.78 1.92
CA LEU A 19 -11.16 13.44 0.95
C LEU A 19 -11.17 12.63 -0.35
N SER A 20 -12.24 12.80 -1.12
CA SER A 20 -12.33 12.23 -2.46
C SER A 20 -11.52 13.06 -3.47
N TYR A 21 -10.46 12.46 -4.03
CA TYR A 21 -9.58 13.14 -5.01
C TYR A 21 -10.35 13.71 -6.20
N SER A 22 -11.33 12.96 -6.72
CA SER A 22 -12.13 13.36 -7.89
C SER A 22 -13.04 14.56 -7.64
N SER A 23 -13.51 14.76 -6.40
CA SER A 23 -14.36 15.91 -6.06
C SER A 23 -13.52 17.15 -5.71
N ARG A 24 -12.37 16.95 -5.05
CA ARG A 24 -11.49 18.04 -4.59
C ARG A 24 -10.59 18.60 -5.68
N TYR A 25 -10.06 17.75 -6.55
CA TYR A 25 -9.10 18.09 -7.60
C TYR A 25 -9.62 17.65 -8.98
N LYS A 26 -10.72 18.28 -9.43
CA LYS A 26 -11.43 17.92 -10.67
C LYS A 26 -10.58 18.05 -11.93
N ASP A 27 -9.75 19.10 -11.99
CA ASP A 27 -8.95 19.43 -13.18
C ASP A 27 -7.54 18.85 -13.14
N LEU A 28 -7.22 18.05 -12.11
CA LEU A 28 -5.90 17.45 -11.95
C LEU A 28 -5.84 16.09 -12.65
N LYS A 29 -4.96 15.95 -13.64
CA LYS A 29 -4.61 14.63 -14.18
C LYS A 29 -3.64 13.94 -13.23
N LEU A 30 -4.10 12.89 -12.54
CA LEU A 30 -3.24 12.03 -11.75
C LEU A 30 -2.35 11.20 -12.70
N PRO A 31 -1.03 11.20 -12.55
CA PRO A 31 -0.14 10.40 -13.39
C PRO A 31 -0.37 8.92 -13.10
N ASP A 32 -0.23 8.10 -14.13
CA ASP A 32 -0.28 6.65 -13.97
C ASP A 32 0.92 6.15 -13.13
N ALA A 33 0.78 4.96 -12.52
CA ALA A 33 1.82 4.35 -11.71
C ALA A 33 3.16 4.27 -12.47
N TYR A 34 3.14 3.88 -13.75
CA TYR A 34 4.35 3.79 -14.55
C TYR A 34 4.93 5.16 -14.93
N GLU A 35 4.10 6.16 -15.20
CA GLU A 35 4.55 7.52 -15.51
C GLU A 35 5.37 8.09 -14.34
N ARG A 36 4.89 7.90 -13.10
CA ARG A 36 5.60 8.33 -11.90
C ARG A 36 6.89 7.56 -11.68
N LEU A 37 6.86 6.23 -11.85
CA LEU A 37 8.03 5.36 -11.65
C LEU A 37 9.14 5.66 -12.66
N ILE A 38 8.79 5.86 -13.93
CA ILE A 38 9.77 6.23 -14.98
C ILE A 38 10.40 7.59 -14.66
N LEU A 39 9.60 8.57 -14.23
CA LEU A 39 10.11 9.88 -13.81
C LEU A 39 11.04 9.77 -12.59
N ASP A 40 10.72 8.91 -11.63
CA ASP A 40 11.56 8.66 -10.45
C ASP A 40 12.92 8.06 -10.82
N VAL A 41 12.96 7.14 -11.80
CA VAL A 41 14.20 6.58 -12.35
C VAL A 41 15.07 7.67 -12.99
N PHE A 42 14.47 8.56 -13.80
CA PHE A 42 15.22 9.67 -14.42
C PHE A 42 15.68 10.72 -13.40
N SER A 43 14.91 10.92 -12.32
CA SER A 43 15.23 11.90 -11.27
C SER A 43 16.22 11.37 -10.23
N GLY A 44 16.56 10.07 -10.28
CA GLY A 44 17.44 9.41 -9.31
C GLY A 44 16.81 9.22 -7.93
N ILE A 45 15.47 9.20 -7.84
CA ILE A 45 14.72 9.01 -6.59
C ILE A 45 14.33 7.54 -6.46
N GLN A 46 14.86 6.86 -5.45
CA GLN A 46 14.69 5.40 -5.28
C GLN A 46 13.58 5.01 -4.28
N ILE A 47 12.93 6.00 -3.65
CA ILE A 47 11.99 5.79 -2.52
C ILE A 47 10.76 4.94 -2.91
N ASN A 48 10.28 5.07 -4.14
CA ASN A 48 9.03 4.44 -4.60
C ASN A 48 9.26 3.16 -5.42
N SER A 49 10.51 2.81 -5.70
CA SER A 49 10.85 1.60 -6.43
C SER A 49 11.20 0.52 -5.43
N LEU A 50 10.51 -0.63 -5.48
CA LEU A 50 11.14 -1.89 -5.07
C LEU A 50 12.46 -1.92 -5.82
N ASP A 51 13.58 -2.17 -5.13
CA ASP A 51 14.92 -1.97 -5.67
C ASP A 51 15.26 -2.99 -6.79
N LEU A 52 14.55 -2.84 -7.91
CA LEU A 52 14.78 -3.45 -9.21
C LEU A 52 16.10 -2.97 -9.78
N MET A 53 16.70 -1.88 -9.26
CA MET A 53 18.07 -1.49 -9.59
C MET A 53 19.11 -2.51 -9.08
N ASN A 54 18.81 -3.32 -8.06
CA ASN A 54 19.68 -4.43 -7.66
C ASN A 54 19.59 -5.64 -8.60
N TYR A 55 18.44 -5.85 -9.26
CA TYR A 55 18.19 -6.99 -10.14
C TYR A 55 18.45 -6.68 -11.62
N MET A 56 18.19 -5.44 -12.05
CA MET A 56 18.57 -4.92 -13.35
C MET A 56 19.90 -4.16 -13.20
N LYS A 57 20.98 -4.75 -13.74
CA LYS A 57 22.30 -4.13 -13.88
C LYS A 57 22.48 -3.06 -15.01
N PRO A 58 21.48 -2.32 -15.54
CA PRO A 58 21.78 -1.12 -16.35
C PRO A 58 22.32 0.05 -15.52
N GLY A 59 22.09 0.04 -14.20
CA GLY A 59 22.39 1.16 -13.31
C GLY A 59 23.87 1.43 -13.05
N GLU A 60 24.77 0.46 -13.25
CA GLU A 60 26.20 0.67 -13.01
C GLU A 60 26.81 1.70 -13.98
N TYR A 61 26.34 1.75 -15.23
CA TYR A 61 26.85 2.69 -16.24
C TYR A 61 26.40 4.13 -15.99
N LEU A 62 25.13 4.34 -15.63
CA LEU A 62 24.58 5.68 -15.39
C LEU A 62 24.92 6.21 -14.00
N ARG A 63 24.96 5.36 -12.95
CA ARG A 63 25.50 5.78 -11.65
C ARG A 63 26.96 6.21 -11.82
N HIS A 64 27.84 5.41 -12.42
CA HIS A 64 29.26 5.82 -12.57
C HIS A 64 29.47 7.15 -13.30
N TYR A 65 28.59 7.51 -14.24
CA TYR A 65 28.65 8.79 -14.94
C TYR A 65 28.18 9.95 -14.05
N LEU A 66 27.13 9.75 -13.25
CA LEU A 66 26.54 10.79 -12.40
C LEU A 66 27.24 10.95 -11.03
N THR A 67 27.75 9.87 -10.42
CA THR A 67 28.48 9.93 -9.13
C THR A 67 29.82 10.65 -9.25
N ARG A 68 30.39 10.73 -10.46
CA ARG A 68 31.64 11.47 -10.72
C ARG A 68 31.50 12.99 -10.56
N LEU A 69 30.29 13.53 -10.57
CA LEU A 69 30.02 14.96 -10.44
C LEU A 69 29.70 15.43 -9.01
N LYS A 70 29.57 14.51 -8.04
CA LYS A 70 29.20 14.89 -6.66
C LYS A 70 30.02 14.11 -5.64
N GLN A 71 31.28 14.50 -5.50
CA GLN A 71 32.22 13.78 -4.65
C GLN A 71 32.16 14.23 -3.18
N ARG A 72 32.12 13.20 -2.31
CA ARG A 72 32.90 13.05 -1.07
C ARG A 72 32.25 13.25 0.30
N SER A 73 30.97 13.62 0.43
CA SER A 73 30.31 13.70 1.77
C SER A 73 29.12 12.75 1.99
N GLN A 74 28.63 12.01 0.99
CA GLN A 74 27.42 11.19 1.12
C GLN A 74 27.64 9.66 1.15
N ASN A 75 28.89 9.19 1.12
CA ASN A 75 29.18 7.77 0.96
C ASN A 75 28.83 6.90 2.18
N LEU A 76 28.70 7.47 3.38
CA LEU A 76 28.26 6.73 4.58
C LEU A 76 26.74 6.54 4.62
N LEU A 77 25.98 7.52 4.14
CA LEU A 77 24.51 7.50 4.15
C LEU A 77 23.97 6.56 3.05
N LEU A 78 24.59 6.58 1.87
CA LEU A 78 24.23 5.70 0.75
C LEU A 78 24.45 4.21 1.08
N MET A 79 25.59 3.87 1.70
CA MET A 79 25.88 2.49 2.15
C MET A 79 24.90 2.04 3.24
N SER A 80 24.52 2.92 4.17
CA SER A 80 23.55 2.58 5.21
C SER A 80 22.14 2.33 4.66
N MET A 81 21.78 3.01 3.56
CA MET A 81 20.47 2.89 2.92
C MET A 81 20.37 1.61 2.06
N GLU A 82 21.46 1.25 1.35
CA GLU A 82 21.56 0.00 0.58
C GLU A 82 21.46 -1.26 1.47
N VAL A 83 22.03 -1.24 2.68
CA VAL A 83 21.97 -2.38 3.62
C VAL A 83 20.58 -2.54 4.26
N VAL A 84 19.82 -1.46 4.43
CA VAL A 84 18.47 -1.51 5.02
C VAL A 84 17.45 -2.08 4.02
N ASP A 85 17.54 -1.72 2.73
CA ASP A 85 16.56 -2.19 1.74
C ASP A 85 16.70 -3.69 1.43
N GLN A 86 17.93 -4.21 1.32
CA GLN A 86 18.18 -5.64 1.13
C GLN A 86 17.61 -6.50 2.27
N LYS A 87 17.67 -6.01 3.52
CA LYS A 87 17.07 -6.67 4.67
C LYS A 87 15.54 -6.70 4.58
N ASN A 88 14.91 -5.62 4.16
CA ASN A 88 13.45 -5.55 4.04
C ASN A 88 12.91 -6.51 2.96
N GLN A 89 13.60 -6.61 1.82
CA GLN A 89 13.23 -7.55 0.76
C GLN A 89 13.38 -9.00 1.24
N MET A 90 14.52 -9.35 1.85
CA MET A 90 14.72 -10.69 2.42
C MET A 90 13.67 -11.06 3.47
N ASN A 91 13.26 -10.12 4.32
CA ASN A 91 12.22 -10.36 5.32
C ASN A 91 10.87 -10.72 4.68
N SER A 92 10.46 -9.99 3.64
CA SER A 92 9.21 -10.30 2.91
C SER A 92 9.26 -11.68 2.24
N TRP A 93 10.39 -12.02 1.62
CA TRP A 93 10.59 -13.33 1.00
C TRP A 93 10.60 -14.47 2.03
N GLN A 94 11.25 -14.29 3.17
CA GLN A 94 11.27 -15.27 4.26
C GLN A 94 9.86 -15.52 4.81
N ILE A 95 9.08 -14.47 5.06
CA ILE A 95 7.68 -14.58 5.50
C ILE A 95 6.86 -15.38 4.48
N GLY A 96 7.02 -15.06 3.19
CA GLY A 96 6.35 -15.78 2.09
C GLY A 96 6.72 -17.26 2.06
N ILE A 97 8.01 -17.58 2.06
CA ILE A 97 8.52 -18.96 1.98
C ILE A 97 8.02 -19.79 3.17
N SER A 98 8.11 -19.28 4.40
CA SER A 98 7.63 -19.97 5.59
C SER A 98 6.12 -20.28 5.52
N SER A 99 5.31 -19.41 4.91
CA SER A 99 3.88 -19.66 4.72
C SER A 99 3.58 -20.70 3.63
N THR A 100 4.43 -20.79 2.61
CA THR A 100 4.24 -21.70 1.47
C THR A 100 4.85 -23.09 1.68
N GLN A 101 5.85 -23.24 2.57
CA GLN A 101 6.50 -24.52 2.85
C GLN A 101 5.50 -25.59 3.33
N GLY A 102 4.49 -25.19 4.11
CA GLY A 102 3.39 -26.08 4.51
C GLY A 102 2.49 -26.55 3.36
N LEU A 103 2.49 -25.87 2.20
CA LEU A 103 1.75 -26.29 1.00
C LEU A 103 2.49 -27.36 0.18
N THR A 104 3.83 -27.37 0.23
CA THR A 104 4.68 -28.30 -0.53
C THR A 104 4.90 -29.63 0.18
N ASP A 105 4.90 -29.63 1.51
CA ASP A 105 5.26 -30.79 2.34
C ASP A 105 4.10 -31.81 2.52
N GLY A 106 3.07 -31.73 1.67
CA GLY A 106 1.94 -32.66 1.68
C GLY A 106 0.99 -32.52 2.87
N GLN A 107 1.21 -31.54 3.76
CA GLN A 107 0.21 -31.14 4.75
C GLN A 107 -0.98 -30.54 4.00
N SER A 108 -2.13 -31.20 4.07
CA SER A 108 -3.35 -30.84 3.36
C SER A 108 -3.96 -29.57 3.95
N LEU A 109 -3.39 -28.41 3.62
CA LEU A 109 -4.08 -27.14 3.75
C LEU A 109 -5.29 -27.21 2.81
N ARG A 110 -6.48 -27.37 3.38
CA ARG A 110 -7.73 -27.46 2.62
C ARG A 110 -7.93 -26.15 1.87
N ARG A 111 -7.91 -26.20 0.54
CA ARG A 111 -8.35 -25.07 -0.29
C ARG A 111 -9.83 -24.81 -0.01
N LEU A 112 -10.12 -23.68 0.60
CA LEU A 112 -11.48 -23.27 0.90
C LEU A 112 -12.21 -22.93 -0.40
N LYS A 113 -13.44 -23.44 -0.53
CA LYS A 113 -14.30 -23.13 -1.67
C LYS A 113 -15.05 -21.84 -1.39
N GLN A 114 -15.19 -20.99 -2.41
CA GLN A 114 -15.94 -19.74 -2.32
C GLN A 114 -16.77 -19.53 -3.58
N ALA A 115 -17.88 -18.79 -3.43
CA ALA A 115 -18.68 -18.38 -4.57
C ALA A 115 -17.97 -17.26 -5.36
N TYR A 116 -18.10 -17.28 -6.68
CA TYR A 116 -17.60 -16.22 -7.54
C TYR A 116 -18.27 -14.87 -7.17
N LYS A 117 -17.49 -13.78 -7.15
CA LYS A 117 -17.91 -12.42 -6.71
C LYS A 117 -18.33 -12.31 -5.23
N SER A 118 -18.07 -13.31 -4.39
CA SER A 118 -18.18 -13.17 -2.94
C SER A 118 -16.99 -12.41 -2.35
N ARG A 119 -17.10 -11.98 -1.08
CA ARG A 119 -16.02 -11.31 -0.34
C ARG A 119 -14.88 -12.25 0.09
N GLY A 120 -15.05 -13.55 -0.10
CA GLY A 120 -14.11 -14.55 0.39
C GLY A 120 -14.79 -15.74 1.07
N PRO A 121 -13.99 -16.67 1.60
CA PRO A 121 -14.49 -17.75 2.45
C PRO A 121 -14.87 -17.23 3.85
N LYS A 122 -15.86 -17.84 4.49
CA LYS A 122 -16.35 -17.43 5.83
C LYS A 122 -15.28 -17.54 6.92
N GLU A 123 -14.31 -18.42 6.72
CA GLU A 123 -13.15 -18.61 7.57
C GLU A 123 -12.27 -17.35 7.63
N SER A 124 -12.25 -16.54 6.57
CA SER A 124 -11.53 -15.26 6.58
C SER A 124 -12.13 -14.28 7.58
N ASP A 125 -13.47 -14.18 7.63
CA ASP A 125 -14.15 -13.30 8.58
C ASP A 125 -13.95 -13.78 10.03
N LYS A 126 -13.98 -15.09 10.27
CA LYS A 126 -13.67 -15.69 11.57
C LYS A 126 -12.24 -15.37 12.00
N LEU A 127 -11.26 -15.53 11.10
CA LEU A 127 -9.86 -15.22 11.39
C LEU A 127 -9.67 -13.74 11.78
N CYS A 128 -10.35 -12.83 11.09
CA CYS A 128 -10.35 -11.42 11.45
C CYS A 128 -10.92 -11.19 12.86
N HIS A 129 -12.09 -11.78 13.15
CA HIS A 129 -12.73 -11.67 14.46
C HIS A 129 -11.84 -12.23 15.59
N ASP A 130 -11.21 -13.38 15.38
CA ASP A 130 -10.30 -14.02 16.33
C ASP A 130 -9.00 -13.22 16.55
N ARG A 131 -8.71 -12.25 15.67
CA ARG A 131 -7.56 -11.33 15.74
C ARG A 131 -7.99 -9.91 16.11
N ASP A 132 -9.11 -9.77 16.81
CA ASP A 132 -9.65 -8.51 17.34
C ASP A 132 -10.02 -7.47 16.26
N PHE A 133 -10.19 -7.89 15.01
CA PHE A 133 -10.80 -7.04 13.99
C PHE A 133 -12.33 -7.08 14.14
N ILE A 134 -12.90 -5.99 14.64
CA ILE A 134 -14.34 -5.88 14.92
C ILE A 134 -15.04 -5.19 13.74
N TYR A 135 -15.96 -5.91 13.10
CA TYR A 135 -16.87 -5.36 12.11
C TYR A 135 -18.26 -5.17 12.73
N THR A 136 -18.66 -3.92 12.96
CA THR A 136 -19.94 -3.58 13.60
C THR A 136 -21.11 -3.49 12.61
N GLY A 137 -20.85 -3.17 11.34
CA GLY A 137 -21.88 -3.01 10.30
C GLY A 137 -22.85 -1.84 10.55
N THR A 138 -22.54 -0.98 11.53
CA THR A 138 -23.35 0.18 11.96
C THR A 138 -23.12 1.40 11.09
N TYR A 139 -21.95 1.48 10.43
CA TYR A 139 -21.60 2.57 9.54
C TYR A 139 -22.52 2.65 8.32
N LYS A 140 -23.01 3.85 8.02
CA LYS A 140 -23.84 4.12 6.83
C LYS A 140 -23.26 5.30 6.07
N TRP A 141 -22.78 5.02 4.86
CA TRP A 141 -22.28 6.05 3.95
C TRP A 141 -23.34 6.45 2.93
N ASN A 142 -23.64 7.74 2.86
CA ASN A 142 -24.48 8.32 1.82
C ASN A 142 -23.63 9.28 0.99
N LYS A 143 -23.63 9.10 -0.34
CA LYS A 143 -22.88 9.97 -1.25
C LYS A 143 -23.37 11.43 -1.10
N PRO A 144 -22.48 12.39 -0.78
CA PRO A 144 -22.89 13.78 -0.64
C PRO A 144 -23.30 14.37 -1.99
N GLU A 145 -24.33 15.22 -1.99
CA GLU A 145 -24.75 15.95 -3.20
C GLU A 145 -23.64 16.92 -3.66
N PRO A 146 -23.49 17.12 -4.98
CA PRO A 146 -22.51 18.06 -5.50
C PRO A 146 -22.84 19.48 -5.01
N ALA A 147 -21.90 20.12 -4.30
CA ALA A 147 -22.02 21.51 -3.89
C ALA A 147 -22.17 22.41 -5.14
N GLY A 148 -23.40 22.87 -5.42
CA GLY A 148 -23.66 23.74 -6.57
C GLY A 148 -25.05 23.69 -7.22
N LYS A 149 -26.13 23.40 -6.48
CA LYS A 149 -27.50 23.75 -6.90
C LYS A 149 -28.08 24.76 -5.91
N LEU A 150 -27.71 26.02 -6.08
CA LEU A 150 -28.47 27.20 -5.66
C LEU A 150 -28.73 28.04 -6.90
#